data_AF-A0A662WY19-F1
#
_entry.id   AF-A0A662WY19-F1
#
_cell.length_a   1.000
_cell.length_b   1.000
_cell.length_c   1.000
_cell.angle_alpha   90.00
_cell.angle_beta   90.00
_cell.angle_gamma   90.00
#
_symmetry.space_group_name_H-M   'P 1'
#
loop_
_entity.id
_entity.type
_entity.pdbx_description
1 polymer ?
#
loop_
_entity_poly.entity_id
_entity_poly.type
_entity_poly.pdbx_seq_one_letter_code
_entity_poly.pdbx_strand_id
1 'polypeptide(L)'
;MRGFLALCVLCVWASFAAAVYAEDAGDIHVLLVHLHPPVDPLDPALRASLAANISRREHVRALLSDLVGEVQRSVMRFITASDNGGDAVQVSPLWIQNTLVVRLKSGGIDRLPFLTQDLRWFPGVLDIEQDFTALRLVDFEQEDGAGGSIREQGGGESPQTNIKLLHAPQLWAQGARGKNVVVANIDSGV
;
A
#
# COMPACT_ATOMS: atom_id res chain seq x y z
N MET A 1 -8.08 23.73 20.13
CA MET A 1 -8.40 23.41 18.72
C MET A 1 -7.45 22.42 18.03
N ARG A 2 -6.24 22.12 18.55
CA ARG A 2 -5.33 21.14 17.91
C ARG A 2 -5.64 19.65 18.17
N GLY A 3 -6.37 19.32 19.25
CA GLY A 3 -6.72 17.94 19.58
C GLY A 3 -7.82 17.31 18.72
N PHE A 4 -8.67 18.13 18.08
CA PHE A 4 -9.80 17.64 17.28
C PHE A 4 -9.37 17.07 15.92
N LEU A 5 -8.30 17.61 15.32
CA LEU A 5 -7.80 17.14 14.03
C LEU A 5 -7.08 15.78 14.11
N ALA A 6 -6.38 15.51 15.21
CA ALA A 6 -5.69 14.23 15.41
C ALA A 6 -6.68 13.07 15.64
N LEU A 7 -7.79 13.34 16.34
CA LEU A 7 -8.84 12.35 16.58
C LEU A 7 -9.56 11.95 15.28
N CYS A 8 -9.83 12.91 14.39
CA CYS A 8 -10.46 12.63 13.10
C CYS A 8 -9.57 11.78 12.18
N VAL A 9 -8.26 12.02 12.15
CA VAL A 9 -7.33 11.23 11.31
C VAL A 9 -7.24 9.79 11.84
N LEU A 10 -7.14 9.58 13.15
CA LEU A 10 -7.13 8.24 13.74
C LEU A 10 -8.45 7.48 13.50
N CYS A 11 -9.60 8.13 13.60
CA CYS A 11 -10.89 7.50 13.32
C CYS A 11 -11.05 7.11 11.84
N VAL A 12 -10.53 7.90 10.89
CA VAL A 12 -10.56 7.56 9.47
C VAL A 12 -9.63 6.38 9.16
N TRP A 13 -8.43 6.35 9.73
CA TRP A 13 -7.49 5.22 9.56
C TRP A 13 -7.98 3.94 10.23
N ALA A 14 -8.55 4.03 11.44
CA ALA A 14 -9.15 2.89 12.12
C ALA A 14 -10.39 2.36 11.39
N SER A 15 -11.20 3.24 10.78
CA SER A 15 -12.34 2.81 9.96
C SER A 15 -11.90 2.19 8.64
N PHE A 16 -10.80 2.68 8.04
CA PHE A 16 -10.22 2.07 6.83
C PHE A 16 -9.62 0.70 7.14
N ALA A 17 -8.88 0.57 8.24
CA ALA A 17 -8.34 -0.72 8.69
C ALA A 17 -9.45 -1.70 9.09
N ALA A 18 -10.45 -1.26 9.84
CA ALA A 18 -11.57 -2.11 10.23
C ALA A 18 -12.43 -2.52 9.02
N ALA A 19 -12.65 -1.65 8.04
CA ALA A 19 -13.34 -2.01 6.80
C ALA A 19 -12.54 -3.01 5.94
N VAL A 20 -11.21 -2.96 6.00
CA VAL A 20 -10.33 -3.95 5.33
C VAL A 20 -10.33 -5.30 6.04
N TYR A 21 -10.57 -5.35 7.36
CA TYR A 21 -10.49 -6.58 8.16
C TYR A 21 -11.84 -7.19 8.56
N ALA A 22 -12.96 -6.48 8.43
CA ALA A 22 -14.28 -6.93 8.90
C ALA A 22 -15.20 -7.48 7.80
N GLU A 23 -14.72 -7.64 6.56
CA GLU A 23 -15.48 -8.41 5.58
C GLU A 23 -15.28 -9.91 5.84
N ASP A 24 -16.40 -10.52 6.25
CA ASP A 24 -16.76 -11.93 6.26
C ASP A 24 -15.85 -12.80 5.38
N ALA A 25 -15.44 -13.96 5.88
CA ALA A 25 -14.54 -14.92 5.23
C ALA A 25 -15.17 -15.63 3.99
N GLY A 26 -15.89 -14.89 3.16
CA GLY A 26 -16.19 -15.28 1.79
C GLY A 26 -14.94 -15.16 0.95
N ASP A 27 -14.86 -15.95 -0.12
CA ASP A 27 -13.79 -15.89 -1.11
C ASP A 27 -13.81 -14.50 -1.78
N ILE A 28 -13.02 -13.57 -1.26
CA ILE A 28 -12.77 -12.26 -1.88
C ILE A 28 -11.64 -12.45 -2.87
N HIS A 29 -11.93 -12.26 -4.15
CA HIS A 29 -10.88 -12.22 -5.17
C HIS A 29 -10.39 -10.78 -5.33
N VAL A 30 -9.08 -10.60 -5.24
CA VAL A 30 -8.46 -9.29 -5.41
C VAL A 30 -7.66 -9.30 -6.71
N LEU A 31 -7.88 -8.28 -7.53
CA LEU A 31 -7.13 -8.01 -8.75
C LEU A 31 -6.44 -6.66 -8.63
N LEU A 32 -5.22 -6.60 -9.15
CA LEU A 32 -4.43 -5.40 -9.33
C LEU A 32 -4.47 -5.03 -10.81
N VAL A 33 -5.12 -3.93 -11.14
CA VAL A 33 -5.18 -3.39 -12.49
C VAL A 33 -4.09 -2.32 -12.60
N HIS A 34 -2.99 -2.67 -13.26
CA HIS A 34 -1.85 -1.80 -13.48
C HIS A 34 -2.14 -0.85 -14.64
N LEU A 35 -1.96 0.45 -14.41
CA LEU A 35 -2.33 1.48 -15.37
C LEU A 35 -1.10 2.22 -15.87
N HIS A 36 -1.10 2.56 -17.15
CA HIS A 36 -0.12 3.45 -17.74
C HIS A 36 -0.82 4.70 -18.27
N PRO A 37 -0.39 5.90 -17.88
CA PRO A 37 -0.96 7.09 -18.46
C PRO A 37 -0.60 7.13 -19.97
N PRO A 38 -1.52 7.51 -20.86
CA PRO A 38 -1.23 7.62 -22.28
C PRO A 38 -0.37 8.87 -22.53
N VAL A 39 0.88 8.81 -22.11
CA VAL A 39 1.86 9.87 -22.28
C VAL A 39 2.67 9.54 -23.50
N ASP A 40 2.55 10.35 -24.54
CA ASP A 40 3.51 10.34 -25.64
C ASP A 40 4.74 11.14 -25.21
N PRO A 41 5.91 10.51 -24.97
CA PRO A 41 7.13 11.24 -24.61
C PRO A 41 7.60 12.19 -25.72
N LEU A 42 7.08 12.02 -26.95
CA LEU A 42 7.38 12.86 -28.10
C LEU A 42 6.42 14.05 -28.21
N ASP A 43 5.36 14.14 -27.39
CA ASP A 43 4.43 15.26 -27.39
C ASP A 43 5.18 16.59 -27.21
N PRO A 44 5.13 17.51 -28.20
CA PRO A 44 5.78 18.80 -28.13
C PRO A 44 5.34 19.63 -26.91
N ALA A 45 4.07 19.52 -26.48
CA ALA A 45 3.56 20.25 -25.33
C ALA A 45 4.21 19.75 -24.03
N LEU A 46 4.28 18.43 -23.84
CA LEU A 46 4.98 17.81 -22.72
C LEU A 46 6.48 18.19 -22.74
N ARG A 47 7.13 18.13 -23.90
CA ARG A 47 8.56 18.49 -24.05
C ARG A 47 8.82 19.96 -23.74
N ALA A 48 7.94 20.86 -24.18
CA ALA A 48 8.02 22.28 -23.86
C ALA A 48 7.89 22.54 -22.35
N SER A 49 6.94 21.86 -21.70
CA SER A 49 6.72 21.92 -20.25
C SER A 49 7.91 21.36 -19.44
N LEU A 50 8.68 20.42 -20.00
CA LEU A 50 9.88 19.84 -19.39
C LEU A 50 11.15 20.71 -19.50
N ALA A 51 11.14 21.79 -20.29
CA ALA A 51 12.34 22.61 -20.53
C ALA A 51 12.63 23.71 -19.48
N ALA A 52 11.67 24.06 -18.60
CA ALA A 52 11.83 25.14 -17.61
C ALA A 52 12.52 24.68 -16.29
N ASN A 53 13.16 25.56 -15.51
CA ASN A 53 14.22 25.13 -14.57
C ASN A 53 13.87 24.85 -13.08
N ILE A 54 12.76 25.33 -12.48
CA ILE A 54 12.40 24.96 -11.08
C ILE A 54 10.90 24.71 -10.91
N SER A 55 10.04 25.58 -11.45
CA SER A 55 8.59 25.32 -11.56
C SER A 55 8.28 24.04 -12.34
N ARG A 56 9.24 23.50 -13.09
CA ARG A 56 9.14 22.23 -13.81
C ARG A 56 8.85 21.03 -12.94
N ARG A 57 9.52 20.86 -11.79
CA ARG A 57 9.32 19.62 -11.02
C ARG A 57 7.90 19.55 -10.47
N GLU A 58 7.42 20.66 -9.91
CA GLU A 58 6.05 20.77 -9.41
C GLU A 58 5.03 20.71 -10.54
N HIS A 59 5.28 21.41 -11.66
CA HIS A 59 4.38 21.39 -12.80
C HIS A 59 4.31 20.01 -13.47
N VAL A 60 5.44 19.34 -13.68
CA VAL A 60 5.49 17.97 -14.22
C VAL A 60 4.84 17.00 -13.24
N ARG A 61 5.10 17.13 -11.94
CA ARG A 61 4.42 16.33 -10.93
C ARG A 61 2.91 16.54 -10.97
N ALA A 62 2.44 17.78 -11.02
CA ALA A 62 1.02 18.10 -11.10
C ALA A 62 0.39 17.53 -12.37
N LEU A 63 1.00 17.77 -13.53
CA LEU A 63 0.54 17.24 -14.82
C LEU A 63 0.47 15.72 -14.82
N LEU A 64 1.53 15.03 -14.36
CA LEU A 64 1.54 13.56 -14.28
C LEU A 64 0.53 13.04 -13.27
N SER A 65 0.34 13.73 -12.13
CA SER A 65 -0.66 13.36 -11.13
C SER A 65 -2.08 13.52 -11.67
N ASP A 66 -2.34 14.58 -12.44
CA ASP A 66 -3.63 14.83 -13.08
C ASP A 66 -3.93 13.77 -14.15
N LEU A 67 -2.95 13.45 -15.01
CA LEU A 67 -3.06 12.40 -16.02
C LEU A 67 -3.32 11.02 -15.40
N VAL A 68 -2.54 10.66 -14.36
CA VAL A 68 -2.74 9.42 -13.61
C VAL A 68 -4.14 9.38 -12.99
N GLY A 69 -4.54 10.47 -12.33
CA GLY A 69 -5.86 10.58 -11.71
C GLY A 69 -7.01 10.50 -12.71
N GLU A 70 -6.83 11.01 -13.93
CA GLU A 70 -7.80 10.89 -15.01
C GLU A 70 -7.95 9.46 -15.51
N VAL A 71 -6.83 8.75 -15.73
CA VAL A 71 -6.83 7.35 -16.18
C VAL A 71 -7.45 6.44 -15.12
N GLN A 72 -7.04 6.59 -13.85
CA GLN A 72 -7.64 5.87 -12.72
C GLN A 72 -9.15 6.10 -12.66
N ARG A 73 -9.60 7.36 -12.78
CA ARG A 73 -11.02 7.71 -12.74
C ARG A 73 -11.79 7.13 -13.93
N SER A 74 -11.21 7.14 -15.12
CA SER A 74 -11.80 6.59 -16.33
C SER A 74 -12.01 5.08 -16.22
N VAL A 75 -10.95 4.34 -15.87
CA VAL A 75 -11.00 2.89 -15.71
C VAL A 75 -11.92 2.49 -14.55
N MET A 76 -11.84 3.19 -13.42
CA MET A 76 -12.73 2.97 -12.29
C MET A 76 -14.21 3.15 -12.67
N ARG A 77 -14.54 4.22 -13.42
CA ARG A 77 -15.91 4.44 -13.92
C ARG A 77 -16.35 3.35 -14.88
N PHE A 78 -15.46 2.86 -15.74
CA PHE A 78 -15.77 1.78 -16.66
C PHE A 78 -16.09 0.48 -15.92
N ILE A 79 -15.26 0.10 -14.95
CA ILE A 79 -15.47 -1.09 -14.13
C ILE A 79 -16.78 -0.96 -13.33
N THR A 80 -17.03 0.18 -12.66
CA THR A 80 -18.25 0.35 -11.85
C THR A 80 -19.52 0.46 -12.69
N ALA A 81 -19.46 1.07 -13.89
CA ALA A 81 -20.59 1.09 -14.82
C ALA A 81 -20.95 -0.31 -15.31
N SER A 82 -19.96 -1.20 -15.48
CA SER A 82 -20.20 -2.60 -15.80
C SER A 82 -20.91 -3.33 -14.65
N ASP A 83 -20.80 -2.83 -13.40
CA ASP A 83 -21.38 -3.50 -12.22
C ASP A 83 -22.91 -3.39 -12.11
N ASN A 84 -23.57 -2.66 -13.01
CA ASN A 84 -25.03 -2.41 -12.96
C ASN A 84 -25.50 -1.88 -11.58
N GLY A 85 -24.63 -1.23 -10.81
CA GLY A 85 -24.92 -0.73 -9.47
C GLY A 85 -24.96 -1.79 -8.36
N GLY A 86 -24.44 -3.00 -8.62
CA GLY A 86 -24.21 -4.00 -7.59
C GLY A 86 -23.15 -3.57 -6.56
N ASP A 87 -23.16 -4.22 -5.39
CA ASP A 87 -22.09 -4.12 -4.38
C ASP A 87 -21.07 -5.26 -4.54
N ALA A 88 -21.04 -5.90 -5.71
CA ALA A 88 -20.23 -7.09 -5.98
C ALA A 88 -18.78 -6.73 -6.33
N VAL A 89 -18.56 -5.53 -6.87
CA VAL A 89 -17.25 -5.04 -7.29
C VAL A 89 -16.90 -3.75 -6.53
N GLN A 90 -15.88 -3.80 -5.69
CA GLN A 90 -15.31 -2.62 -5.06
C GLN A 90 -14.00 -2.24 -5.77
N VAL A 91 -13.89 -1.00 -6.23
CA VAL A 91 -12.68 -0.48 -6.89
C VAL A 91 -12.09 0.64 -6.06
N SER A 92 -10.79 0.57 -5.77
CA SER A 92 -10.07 1.59 -5.04
C SER A 92 -8.70 1.88 -5.66
N PRO A 93 -8.26 3.14 -5.73
CA PRO A 93 -6.92 3.46 -6.22
C PRO A 93 -5.88 3.18 -5.15
N LEU A 94 -4.73 2.64 -5.56
CA LEU A 94 -3.54 2.57 -4.73
C LEU A 94 -2.82 3.93 -4.80
N TRP A 95 -2.50 4.54 -3.66
CA TRP A 95 -1.99 5.92 -3.64
C TRP A 95 -0.51 6.04 -4.07
N ILE A 96 0.25 4.97 -3.90
CA ILE A 96 1.70 4.94 -4.14
C ILE A 96 2.06 4.50 -5.58
N GLN A 97 1.12 3.89 -6.29
CA GLN A 97 1.31 3.32 -7.62
C GLN A 97 0.11 3.66 -8.51
N ASN A 98 0.32 3.72 -9.82
CA ASN A 98 -0.80 3.87 -10.75
C ASN A 98 -1.52 2.53 -10.95
N THR A 99 -2.16 2.04 -9.89
CA THR A 99 -2.82 0.74 -9.84
C THR A 99 -4.19 0.89 -9.20
N LEU A 100 -5.18 0.17 -9.71
CA LEU A 100 -6.48 0.01 -9.05
C LEU A 100 -6.53 -1.37 -8.40
N VAL A 101 -6.95 -1.39 -7.14
CA VAL A 101 -7.31 -2.60 -6.41
C VAL A 101 -8.79 -2.86 -6.65
N VAL A 102 -9.10 -3.95 -7.33
CA VAL A 102 -10.46 -4.41 -7.60
C VAL A 102 -10.74 -5.61 -6.71
N ARG A 103 -11.69 -5.47 -5.79
CA ARG A 103 -12.15 -6.53 -4.89
C ARG A 103 -13.48 -7.06 -5.39
N LEU A 104 -13.55 -8.37 -5.56
CA LEU A 104 -14.72 -9.09 -6.02
C LEU A 104 -15.26 -9.92 -4.86
N LYS A 105 -16.49 -9.63 -4.45
CA LYS A 105 -17.22 -10.49 -3.50
C LYS A 105 -17.65 -11.78 -4.20
N SER A 106 -18.02 -12.81 -3.44
CA SER A 106 -18.34 -14.14 -3.99
C SER A 106 -19.47 -14.11 -5.05
N GLY A 107 -20.39 -13.13 -4.99
CA GLY A 107 -21.42 -12.93 -6.03
C GLY A 107 -20.94 -12.25 -7.32
N GLY A 108 -19.67 -11.83 -7.39
CA GLY A 108 -19.06 -11.13 -8.53
C GLY A 108 -18.08 -11.99 -9.34
N ILE A 109 -17.88 -13.26 -8.98
CA ILE A 109 -16.90 -14.15 -9.62
C ILE A 109 -17.15 -14.32 -11.12
N ASP A 110 -18.41 -14.30 -11.55
CA ASP A 110 -18.79 -14.38 -12.97
C ASP A 110 -18.21 -13.24 -13.83
N ARG A 111 -17.73 -12.16 -13.19
CA ARG A 111 -17.08 -11.03 -13.84
C ARG A 111 -15.58 -11.20 -14.04
N LEU A 112 -14.97 -12.22 -13.43
CA LEU A 112 -13.54 -12.47 -13.52
C LEU A 112 -13.06 -12.60 -14.99
N PRO A 113 -13.78 -13.26 -15.92
CA PRO A 113 -13.39 -13.29 -17.32
C PRO A 113 -13.35 -11.90 -17.98
N PHE A 114 -14.38 -11.08 -17.75
CA PHE A 114 -14.40 -9.69 -18.24
C PHE A 114 -13.21 -8.89 -17.69
N LEU A 115 -12.98 -8.97 -16.38
CA LEU A 115 -11.92 -8.23 -15.70
C LEU A 115 -10.52 -8.69 -16.11
N THR A 116 -10.32 -9.95 -16.50
CA THR A 116 -8.99 -10.46 -16.88
C THR A 116 -8.75 -10.47 -18.39
N GLN A 117 -9.79 -10.55 -19.22
CA GLN A 117 -9.66 -10.70 -20.68
C GLN A 117 -10.09 -9.49 -21.49
N ASP A 118 -11.14 -8.79 -21.07
CA ASP A 118 -11.69 -7.66 -21.83
C ASP A 118 -11.08 -6.34 -21.35
N LEU A 119 -10.95 -6.18 -20.04
CA LEU A 119 -10.42 -4.96 -19.42
C LEU A 119 -8.98 -4.64 -19.87
N ARG A 120 -8.17 -5.65 -20.19
CA ARG A 120 -6.79 -5.47 -20.70
C ARG A 120 -6.72 -4.67 -22.01
N TRP A 121 -7.82 -4.58 -22.75
CA TRP A 121 -7.91 -3.81 -23.99
C TRP A 121 -8.40 -2.38 -23.76
N PHE A 122 -8.80 -2.04 -22.53
CA PHE A 122 -9.27 -0.70 -22.22
C PHE A 122 -8.11 0.30 -22.24
N PRO A 123 -8.26 1.48 -22.87
CA PRO A 123 -7.20 2.48 -22.94
C PRO A 123 -6.66 2.87 -21.57
N GLY A 124 -5.35 2.70 -21.39
CA GLY A 124 -4.64 3.01 -20.15
C GLY A 124 -4.48 1.83 -19.18
N VAL A 125 -5.10 0.68 -19.47
CA VAL A 125 -4.80 -0.58 -18.77
C VAL A 125 -3.55 -1.19 -19.39
N LEU A 126 -2.55 -1.47 -18.56
CA LEU A 126 -1.29 -2.07 -18.96
C LEU A 126 -1.30 -3.58 -18.71
N ASP A 127 -1.67 -3.97 -17.50
CA ASP A 127 -1.65 -5.35 -17.05
C ASP A 127 -2.66 -5.58 -15.93
N ILE A 128 -3.03 -6.84 -15.71
CA ILE A 128 -4.00 -7.26 -14.71
C ILE A 128 -3.45 -8.49 -14.00
N GLU A 129 -3.18 -8.33 -12.71
CA GLU A 129 -2.57 -9.35 -11.88
C GLU A 129 -3.57 -9.78 -10.80
N GLN A 130 -3.63 -11.07 -10.48
CA GLN A 130 -4.37 -11.55 -9.33
C GLN A 130 -3.50 -11.42 -8.08
N ASP A 131 -4.03 -10.82 -7.02
CA ASP A 131 -3.31 -10.73 -5.76
C ASP A 131 -3.16 -12.13 -5.16
N PHE A 132 -1.94 -12.45 -4.72
CA PHE A 132 -1.63 -13.72 -4.10
C PHE A 132 -1.50 -13.54 -2.60
N THR A 133 -2.13 -14.43 -1.83
CA THR A 133 -1.98 -14.43 -0.38
C THR A 133 -0.52 -14.75 -0.01
N ALA A 134 0.17 -13.79 0.60
CA ALA A 134 1.47 -14.06 1.21
C ALA A 134 1.28 -15.05 2.36
N LEU A 135 1.89 -16.24 2.24
CA LEU A 135 1.85 -17.24 3.31
C LEU A 135 2.60 -16.71 4.53
N ARG A 136 1.96 -16.75 5.71
CA ARG A 136 2.63 -16.50 6.98
C ARG A 136 3.71 -17.56 7.14
N LEU A 137 4.96 -17.15 7.34
CA LEU A 137 6.01 -18.07 7.77
C LEU A 137 5.58 -18.66 9.12
N VAL A 138 5.26 -19.95 9.10
CA VAL A 138 4.80 -20.73 10.25
C VAL A 138 5.92 -20.80 11.27
N ASP A 139 5.52 -20.76 12.53
CA ASP A 139 6.32 -20.56 13.74
C ASP A 139 7.65 -21.33 13.73
N PHE A 140 8.76 -20.63 13.95
CA PHE A 140 9.97 -21.30 14.44
C PHE A 140 9.63 -21.85 15.81
N GLU A 141 9.69 -23.19 15.94
CA GLU A 141 9.51 -23.88 17.22
C GLU A 141 10.35 -23.18 18.28
N GLN A 142 9.65 -22.57 19.23
CA GLN A 142 10.22 -22.05 20.45
C GLN A 142 10.82 -23.26 21.15
N GLU A 143 12.12 -23.48 21.02
CA GLU A 143 12.84 -24.48 21.82
C GLU A 143 12.52 -24.18 23.29
N ASP A 144 11.71 -25.08 23.85
CA ASP A 144 11.36 -25.11 25.26
C ASP A 144 12.65 -25.11 26.10
N GLY A 145 12.76 -24.13 27.00
CA GLY A 145 13.52 -24.34 28.23
C GLY A 145 14.69 -23.39 28.50
N ALA A 146 14.42 -22.10 28.64
CA ALA A 146 15.05 -21.32 29.70
C ALA A 146 14.11 -20.19 30.13
N GLY A 147 13.31 -20.46 31.17
CA GLY A 147 12.43 -19.49 31.80
C GLY A 147 13.18 -18.27 32.32
N GLY A 148 13.27 -17.23 31.51
CA GLY A 148 13.62 -15.89 31.92
C GLY A 148 12.35 -15.10 32.17
N SER A 149 11.84 -15.13 33.41
CA SER A 149 10.79 -14.20 33.83
C SER A 149 11.26 -12.77 33.56
N ILE A 150 10.55 -12.03 32.70
CA ILE A 150 10.73 -10.59 32.55
C ILE A 150 10.25 -9.95 33.86
N ARG A 151 11.15 -9.88 34.84
CA ARG A 151 11.00 -9.02 36.01
C ARG A 151 11.47 -7.64 35.57
N GLU A 152 10.55 -6.68 35.54
CA GLU A 152 10.87 -5.26 35.56
C GLU A 152 11.75 -4.98 36.78
N GLN A 153 13.07 -5.00 36.60
CA GLN A 153 14.03 -4.45 37.55
C GLN A 153 14.66 -3.23 36.91
N GLY A 154 14.29 -2.05 37.42
CA GLY A 154 14.84 -0.75 37.03
C GLY A 154 16.32 -0.58 37.38
N GLY A 155 17.20 -1.35 36.73
CA GLY A 155 18.65 -1.28 36.90
C GLY A 155 19.38 -1.70 35.64
N GLY A 156 19.92 -0.73 34.89
CA GLY A 156 20.95 -0.88 33.86
C GLY A 156 20.98 -2.21 33.10
N GLU A 157 19.94 -2.52 32.32
CA GLU A 157 19.91 -3.76 31.54
C GLU A 157 21.04 -3.77 30.49
N SER A 158 21.92 -4.76 30.61
CA SER A 158 22.98 -4.97 29.62
C SER A 158 22.36 -5.47 28.30
N PRO A 159 22.89 -5.06 27.13
CA PRO A 159 22.33 -5.48 25.85
C PRO A 159 22.28 -7.01 25.71
N GLN A 160 21.22 -7.55 25.10
CA GLN A 160 21.09 -8.99 24.82
C GLN A 160 22.23 -9.50 23.92
N THR A 161 22.52 -10.80 23.96
CA THR A 161 23.69 -11.40 23.26
C THR A 161 23.66 -11.17 21.75
N ASN A 162 22.50 -11.32 21.11
CA ASN A 162 22.30 -11.01 19.69
C ASN A 162 22.66 -9.55 19.37
N ILE A 163 22.25 -8.60 20.21
CA ILE A 163 22.58 -7.18 20.05
C ILE A 163 24.09 -6.90 20.25
N LYS A 164 24.73 -7.61 21.19
CA LYS A 164 26.18 -7.51 21.43
C LYS A 164 26.99 -8.03 20.23
N LEU A 165 26.57 -9.13 19.62
CA LEU A 165 27.23 -9.72 18.44
C LEU A 165 27.19 -8.79 17.22
N LEU A 166 26.17 -7.94 17.11
CA LEU A 166 26.07 -6.92 16.06
C LEU A 166 26.91 -5.67 16.35
N HIS A 167 27.67 -5.64 17.45
CA HIS A 167 28.43 -4.48 17.90
C HIS A 167 27.60 -3.18 18.03
N ALA A 168 26.28 -3.30 18.24
CA ALA A 168 25.41 -2.14 18.44
C ALA A 168 25.81 -1.28 19.66
N PRO A 169 26.26 -1.85 20.79
CA PRO A 169 26.69 -1.05 21.95
C PRO A 169 27.86 -0.10 21.65
N GLN A 170 28.76 -0.47 20.74
CA GLN A 170 29.91 0.36 20.34
C GLN A 170 29.44 1.59 19.55
N LEU A 171 28.53 1.40 18.59
CA LEU A 171 27.87 2.51 17.89
C LEU A 171 27.09 3.38 18.87
N TRP A 172 26.46 2.76 19.87
CA TRP A 172 25.76 3.49 20.90
C TRP A 172 26.70 4.32 21.79
N ALA A 173 27.88 3.82 22.13
CA ALA A 173 28.87 4.59 22.89
C ALA A 173 29.31 5.86 22.12
N GLN A 174 29.27 5.82 20.78
CA GLN A 174 29.58 6.96 19.90
C GLN A 174 28.40 7.94 19.71
N GLY A 175 27.28 7.72 20.40
CA GLY A 175 26.10 8.58 20.33
C GLY A 175 25.11 8.26 19.21
N ALA A 176 25.38 7.25 18.36
CA ALA A 176 24.43 6.80 17.37
C ALA A 176 23.25 6.09 18.07
N ARG A 177 22.02 6.53 17.82
CA ARG A 177 20.77 5.94 18.38
C ARG A 177 19.66 5.79 17.33
N GLY A 178 20.00 5.88 16.04
CA GLY A 178 19.00 5.91 14.98
C GLY A 178 18.12 7.17 15.01
N LYS A 179 18.60 8.29 15.59
CA LYS A 179 17.87 9.57 15.51
C LYS A 179 17.66 9.93 14.03
N ASN A 180 16.44 10.28 13.68
CA ASN A 180 16.00 10.58 12.31
C ASN A 180 16.04 9.38 11.34
N VAL A 181 16.09 8.15 11.87
CA VAL A 181 15.89 6.93 11.08
C VAL A 181 14.47 6.44 11.33
N VAL A 182 13.73 6.19 10.26
CA VAL A 182 12.40 5.58 10.31
C VAL A 182 12.53 4.14 9.80
N VAL A 183 12.11 3.17 10.61
CA VAL A 183 12.06 1.76 10.23
C VAL A 183 10.58 1.38 10.10
N ALA A 184 10.15 1.04 8.89
CA ALA A 184 8.82 0.50 8.66
C ALA A 184 8.88 -1.02 8.87
N ASN A 185 8.21 -1.51 9.92
CA ASN A 185 8.01 -2.94 10.13
C ASN A 185 6.69 -3.35 9.48
N ILE A 186 6.74 -4.25 8.49
CA ILE A 186 5.56 -4.81 7.84
C ILE A 186 5.39 -6.22 8.41
N ASP A 187 4.70 -6.30 9.54
CA ASP A 187 4.40 -7.52 10.27
C ASP A 187 2.95 -7.47 10.78
N SER A 188 2.53 -8.45 11.56
CA SER A 188 1.21 -8.60 12.18
C SER A 188 0.85 -7.50 13.17
N GLY A 189 1.78 -6.62 13.54
CA GLY A 189 1.56 -5.49 14.43
C GLY A 189 2.83 -5.09 15.18
N VAL A 190 2.66 -4.26 16.22
CA VAL A 190 3.69 -3.90 17.21
C VAL A 190 3.13 -4.02 18.61
#